data_AF-A0A350C908-F1
#
_entry.id   AF-A0A350C908-F1
#
_cell.length_a   1.000
_cell.length_b   1.000
_cell.length_c   1.000
_cell.angle_alpha   90.00
_cell.angle_beta   90.00
_cell.angle_gamma   90.00
#
_symmetry.space_group_name_H-M   'P 1'
#
loop_
_entity.id
_entity.type
_entity.pdbx_description
1 polymer ?
#
loop_
_entity_poly.entity_id
_entity_poly.type
_entity_poly.pdbx_seq_one_letter_code
_entity_poly.pdbx_strand_id
1 'polypeptide(L)'
;MHPQVDGELLTLRRRFLGQAVPGLGTAALAGLLQGGVLPGSAGLADVVRSGSGAAHPVPRAKHVISLFMHGGPSQLELFDYKPGLHRLHGQELPESIRKTQRLTGMTSGQKSFPIAAPLSRYRACG
;
A
#
# COMPACT_ATOMS: atom_id res chain seq x y z
N MET A 1 -14.76 -31.44 19.84
CA MET A 1 -15.03 -30.03 19.52
C MET A 1 -16.23 -30.01 18.57
N HIS A 2 -17.38 -29.49 19.00
CA HIS A 2 -18.62 -29.58 18.23
C HIS A 2 -18.77 -28.31 17.37
N PRO A 3 -18.63 -28.40 16.04
CA PRO A 3 -18.56 -27.21 15.16
C PRO A 3 -19.84 -26.37 15.16
N GLN A 4 -20.97 -26.98 15.51
CA GLN A 4 -22.27 -26.29 15.62
C GLN A 4 -22.30 -25.34 16.83
N VAL A 5 -21.76 -25.78 17.98
CA VAL A 5 -21.71 -24.96 19.22
C VAL A 5 -20.72 -23.80 19.06
N ASP A 6 -19.59 -24.05 18.39
CA ASP A 6 -18.58 -23.02 18.14
C ASP A 6 -19.13 -21.91 17.23
N GLY A 7 -19.95 -22.25 16.23
CA GLY A 7 -20.61 -21.29 15.34
C GLY A 7 -21.64 -20.40 16.05
N GLU A 8 -22.41 -20.96 16.98
CA GLU A 8 -23.38 -20.21 17.77
C GLU A 8 -22.69 -19.22 18.74
N LEU A 9 -21.61 -19.65 19.39
CA LEU A 9 -20.82 -18.79 20.28
C LEU A 9 -20.17 -17.61 19.55
N LEU A 10 -19.69 -17.81 18.32
CA LEU A 10 -19.16 -16.74 17.48
C LEU A 10 -20.24 -15.73 17.08
N THR A 11 -21.45 -16.21 16.79
CA THR A 11 -22.60 -15.37 16.44
C THR A 11 -23.05 -14.52 17.64
N LEU A 12 -23.09 -15.11 18.83
CA LEU A 12 -23.44 -14.42 20.07
C LEU A 12 -22.41 -13.34 20.44
N ARG A 13 -21.10 -13.62 20.30
CA ARG A 13 -20.03 -12.63 20.54
C ARG A 13 -20.10 -11.45 19.57
N ARG A 14 -20.32 -11.71 18.29
CA ARG A 14 -20.47 -10.64 17.27
C ARG A 14 -21.68 -9.77 17.55
N ARG A 15 -22.81 -10.38 17.94
CA ARG A 15 -24.03 -9.64 18.30
C ARG A 15 -23.84 -8.82 19.58
N PHE A 16 -23.22 -9.41 20.60
CA PHE A 16 -22.91 -8.72 21.86
C PHE A 16 -21.98 -7.52 21.64
N LEU A 17 -20.86 -7.69 20.94
CA LEU A 17 -19.94 -6.59 20.64
C LEU A 17 -20.56 -5.57 19.69
N GLY A 18 -21.30 -6.02 18.68
CA GLY A 18 -22.01 -5.14 17.74
C GLY A 18 -23.05 -4.25 18.41
N GLN A 19 -23.69 -4.71 19.49
CA GLN A 19 -24.69 -3.92 20.23
C GLN A 19 -24.09 -3.14 21.42
N ALA A 20 -23.02 -3.63 22.05
CA ALA A 20 -22.42 -3.00 23.23
C ALA A 20 -21.40 -1.90 22.91
N VAL A 21 -20.63 -2.03 21.82
CA VAL A 21 -19.55 -1.08 21.44
C VAL A 21 -20.05 0.36 21.20
N PRO A 22 -21.20 0.60 20.54
CA PRO A 22 -21.70 1.96 20.32
C PRO A 22 -21.94 2.74 21.63
N GLY A 23 -22.48 2.09 22.66
CA GLY A 23 -22.74 2.72 23.97
C GLY A 23 -21.46 3.15 24.68
N LEU A 24 -20.41 2.32 24.59
CA LEU A 24 -19.11 2.62 25.19
C LEU A 24 -18.41 3.80 24.50
N GLY A 25 -18.56 3.92 23.18
CA GLY A 25 -18.09 5.07 22.40
C GLY A 25 -18.81 6.36 22.77
N THR A 26 -20.14 6.33 22.95
CA THR A 26 -20.91 7.50 23.38
C THR A 26 -20.55 7.95 24.80
N ALA A 27 -20.28 7.02 25.73
CA ALA A 27 -19.81 7.35 27.07
C ALA A 27 -18.41 7.98 27.08
N ALA A 28 -17.50 7.49 26.23
CA ALA A 28 -16.17 8.07 26.06
C ALA A 28 -16.24 9.49 25.46
N LEU A 29 -17.08 9.70 24.44
CA LEU A 29 -17.28 11.00 23.81
C LEU A 29 -17.92 12.00 24.78
N ALA A 30 -18.90 11.57 25.57
CA ALA A 30 -19.48 12.39 26.63
C ALA A 30 -18.41 12.81 27.65
N GLY A 31 -17.53 11.90 28.07
CA GLY A 31 -16.42 12.21 28.96
C GLY A 31 -15.41 13.22 28.39
N LEU A 32 -15.17 13.20 27.08
CA LEU A 32 -14.32 14.18 26.38
C LEU A 32 -15.00 15.55 26.25
N LEU A 33 -16.29 15.58 25.88
CA LEU A 33 -17.09 16.81 25.76
C LEU A 33 -17.30 17.50 27.12
N GLN A 34 -17.39 16.73 28.22
CA GLN A 34 -17.56 17.27 29.57
C GLN A 34 -16.24 17.72 30.22
N GLY A 35 -15.09 17.62 29.53
CA GLY A 35 -13.82 18.13 30.02
C GLY A 35 -13.08 17.21 31.02
N GLY A 36 -13.27 15.89 30.92
CA GLY A 36 -12.42 14.91 31.61
C GLY A 36 -12.90 14.54 33.02
N VAL A 37 -13.79 13.55 33.10
CA VAL A 37 -14.20 12.92 34.37
C VAL A 37 -13.73 11.46 34.48
N LEU A 38 -12.58 11.13 33.87
CA LEU A 38 -11.92 9.84 34.13
C LEU A 38 -10.95 10.00 35.32
N PRO A 39 -11.05 9.20 36.38
CA PRO A 39 -10.05 9.22 37.45
C PRO A 39 -8.71 8.77 36.84
N GLY A 40 -7.77 9.71 36.69
CA GLY A 40 -6.50 9.52 35.98
C GLY A 40 -6.28 10.45 34.78
N SER A 41 -7.29 11.23 34.35
CA SER A 41 -7.15 12.22 33.27
C SER A 41 -6.60 13.57 33.72
N ALA A 42 -5.81 13.61 34.81
CA ALA A 42 -5.14 14.83 35.27
C ALA A 42 -4.11 15.36 34.24
N GLY A 43 -3.68 14.53 33.28
CA GLY A 43 -2.78 14.93 32.19
C GLY A 43 -3.44 15.29 30.86
N LEU A 44 -4.75 15.03 30.69
CA LEU A 44 -5.44 15.29 29.41
C LEU A 44 -6.04 16.69 29.33
N ALA A 45 -6.43 17.27 30.47
CA ALA A 45 -6.88 18.66 30.54
C ALA A 45 -5.75 19.65 30.22
N ASP A 46 -4.50 19.32 30.54
CA ASP A 46 -3.32 20.11 30.14
C ASP A 46 -3.03 20.02 28.63
N VAL A 47 -3.35 18.90 27.98
CA VAL A 47 -3.18 18.75 26.52
C VAL A 47 -4.20 19.61 25.75
N VAL A 48 -5.41 19.79 26.29
CA VAL A 48 -6.47 20.59 25.65
C VAL A 48 -6.40 22.08 26.04
N ARG A 49 -5.99 22.40 27.28
CA ARG A 49 -5.74 23.80 27.71
C ARG A 49 -4.44 24.37 27.18
N SER A 50 -3.51 23.53 26.74
CA SER A 50 -2.37 23.95 25.92
C SER A 50 -2.83 24.21 24.48
N GLY A 51 -3.74 25.17 24.32
CA GLY A 51 -4.05 25.83 23.05
C GLY A 51 -2.90 26.72 22.56
N SER A 52 -1.66 26.41 22.92
CA SER A 52 -0.46 27.15 22.54
C SER A 52 0.71 26.20 22.35
N GLY A 53 0.99 25.85 21.09
CA GLY A 53 2.37 25.75 20.65
C GLY A 53 3.19 24.57 21.16
N ALA A 54 2.60 23.41 21.44
CA ALA A 54 3.35 22.16 21.27
C ALA A 54 3.53 21.94 19.76
N ALA A 55 4.39 22.77 19.15
CA ALA A 55 4.83 22.64 17.78
C ALA A 55 5.34 21.20 17.65
N HIS A 56 4.58 20.37 16.94
CA HIS A 56 5.04 19.03 16.63
C HIS A 56 6.41 19.21 15.99
N PRO A 57 7.48 18.60 16.53
CA PRO A 57 8.80 18.78 15.96
C PRO A 57 8.73 18.42 14.48
N VAL A 58 9.19 19.34 13.62
CA VAL A 58 9.11 19.15 12.17
C VAL A 58 9.77 17.81 11.85
N PRO A 59 9.03 16.81 11.35
CA PRO A 59 9.56 15.48 11.17
C PRO A 59 10.69 15.54 10.14
N ARG A 60 11.92 15.22 10.57
CA ARG A 60 13.08 15.11 9.68
C ARG A 60 13.34 13.63 9.42
N ALA A 61 13.11 13.17 8.19
CA ALA A 61 13.53 11.85 7.78
C ALA A 61 15.06 11.79 7.74
N LYS A 62 15.67 10.98 8.61
CA LYS A 62 17.13 10.77 8.62
C LYS A 62 17.59 9.83 7.51
N HIS A 63 16.74 8.89 7.13
CA HIS A 63 17.02 7.88 6.11
C HIS A 63 15.76 7.62 5.28
N VAL A 64 15.94 7.43 3.98
CA VAL A 64 14.90 7.04 3.04
C VAL A 64 15.31 5.69 2.45
N ILE A 65 14.50 4.65 2.70
CA ILE A 65 14.69 3.34 2.09
C ILE A 65 13.75 3.27 0.89
N SER A 66 14.31 3.32 -0.32
CA SER A 66 13.56 3.10 -1.56
C SER A 66 13.69 1.64 -1.98
N LEU A 67 12.58 0.91 -1.97
CA LEU A 67 12.53 -0.49 -2.35
C LEU A 67 11.97 -0.64 -3.76
N PHE A 68 12.82 -1.07 -4.70
CA PHE A 68 12.40 -1.47 -6.03
C PHE A 68 12.16 -2.97 -6.05
N MET A 69 10.94 -3.37 -5.74
CA MET A 69 10.56 -4.78 -5.72
C MET A 69 10.25 -5.25 -7.14
N HIS A 70 11.11 -6.13 -7.66
CA HIS A 70 10.86 -6.84 -8.92
C HIS A 70 9.76 -7.88 -8.67
N GLY A 71 8.66 -7.80 -9.41
CA GLY A 71 7.52 -8.72 -9.23
C GLY A 71 6.20 -8.23 -9.81
N GLY A 72 6.11 -6.94 -10.16
CA GLY A 72 5.00 -6.44 -10.97
C GLY A 72 5.03 -7.02 -12.40
N PRO A 73 3.89 -6.97 -13.12
CA PRO A 73 3.85 -7.36 -14.52
C PRO A 73 4.90 -6.59 -15.32
N SER A 74 5.64 -7.28 -16.19
CA SER A 74 6.65 -6.63 -17.01
C SER A 74 6.01 -5.55 -17.89
N GLN A 75 6.78 -4.54 -18.32
CA GLN A 75 6.30 -3.49 -19.23
C GLN A 75 5.68 -4.05 -20.52
N LEU A 76 6.11 -5.24 -20.94
CA LEU A 76 5.59 -5.96 -22.10
C LEU A 76 4.20 -6.54 -21.85
N GLU A 77 3.91 -6.93 -20.60
CA GLU A 77 2.66 -7.58 -20.17
C GLU A 77 1.62 -6.58 -19.59
N LEU A 78 1.87 -5.28 -19.73
CA LEU A 78 0.90 -4.25 -19.37
C LEU A 78 -0.31 -4.21 -20.32
N PHE A 79 -1.36 -3.49 -19.91
CA PHE A 79 -2.64 -3.38 -20.62
C PHE A 79 -2.60 -2.60 -21.96
N ASP A 80 -1.44 -2.15 -22.43
CA ASP A 80 -1.37 -1.47 -23.74
C ASP A 80 -1.22 -2.49 -24.87
N TYR A 81 -2.01 -2.31 -25.92
CA TYR A 81 -1.86 -3.09 -27.14
C TYR A 81 -0.60 -2.67 -27.90
N LYS A 82 0.40 -3.56 -27.98
CA LYS A 82 1.71 -3.30 -28.60
C LYS A 82 1.99 -4.24 -29.79
N PRO A 83 1.22 -4.17 -30.90
CA PRO A 83 1.37 -5.07 -32.05
C PRO A 83 2.71 -4.93 -32.78
N GLY A 84 3.36 -3.76 -32.66
CA GLY A 84 4.71 -3.53 -33.21
C GLY A 84 5.76 -4.48 -32.64
N LEU A 85 5.65 -4.84 -31.36
CA LEU A 85 6.64 -5.70 -30.69
C LEU A 85 6.64 -7.13 -31.23
N HIS A 86 5.49 -7.64 -31.65
CA HIS A 86 5.43 -8.95 -32.31
C HIS A 86 6.15 -8.95 -33.67
N ARG A 87 6.07 -7.85 -34.43
CA ARG A 87 6.74 -7.74 -35.74
C ARG A 87 8.25 -7.60 -35.61
N LEU A 88 8.70 -6.90 -34.57
CA LEU A 88 10.12 -6.65 -34.31
C LEU A 88 10.76 -7.73 -33.44
N HIS A 89 10.02 -8.78 -33.08
CA HIS A 89 10.53 -9.82 -32.19
C HIS A 89 11.80 -10.47 -32.72
N GLY A 90 12.83 -10.55 -31.88
CA GLY A 90 14.12 -11.14 -32.24
C GLY A 90 15.02 -10.24 -33.10
N GLN A 91 14.53 -9.07 -33.54
CA GLN A 91 15.38 -8.08 -34.21
C GLN A 91 16.23 -7.35 -33.19
N GLU A 92 17.43 -6.95 -33.60
CA GLU A 92 18.35 -6.21 -32.75
C GLU A 92 17.79 -4.82 -32.42
N LEU A 93 17.92 -4.40 -31.16
CA LEU A 93 17.44 -3.11 -30.70
C LEU A 93 18.17 -1.97 -31.44
N PRO A 94 17.45 -1.05 -32.12
CA PRO A 94 18.07 0.06 -32.83
C PRO A 94 18.84 1.01 -31.91
N GLU A 95 19.98 1.51 -32.38
CA GLU A 95 20.78 2.51 -31.65
C GLU A 95 20.00 3.79 -31.36
N SER A 96 19.04 4.16 -32.22
CA SER A 96 18.18 5.32 -32.04
C SER A 96 17.35 5.28 -30.76
N ILE A 97 17.06 4.08 -30.24
CA ILE A 97 16.30 3.88 -29.00
C ILE A 97 17.26 3.87 -27.81
N ARG A 98 18.40 3.19 -27.94
CA ARG A 98 19.34 2.96 -26.84
C ARG A 98 20.18 4.19 -26.49
N LYS A 99 20.63 4.96 -27.48
CA LYS A 99 21.45 6.18 -27.32
C LYS A 99 22.48 6.04 -26.17
N THR A 100 22.44 6.95 -25.21
CA THR A 100 23.31 7.04 -24.03
C THR A 100 22.75 6.33 -22.79
N GLN A 101 21.74 5.46 -22.93
CA GLN A 101 21.11 4.81 -21.78
C GLN A 101 22.08 3.84 -21.08
N ARG A 102 22.24 4.03 -19.77
CA ARG A 102 23.11 3.18 -18.93
C ARG A 102 22.53 1.77 -18.85
N LEU A 103 23.31 0.79 -19.25
CA LEU A 103 23.01 -0.62 -19.03
C LEU A 103 23.32 -1.01 -17.59
N THR A 104 22.53 -1.93 -17.06
CA THR A 104 22.86 -2.58 -15.80
C THR A 104 24.13 -3.42 -15.96
N GLY A 105 24.88 -3.62 -14.89
CA GLY A 105 26.11 -4.45 -14.94
C GLY A 105 25.87 -5.89 -15.38
N MET A 106 24.63 -6.40 -15.27
CA MET A 106 24.26 -7.74 -15.71
C MET A 106 24.03 -7.86 -17.22
N THR A 107 23.72 -6.74 -17.90
CA THR A 107 23.37 -6.73 -19.33
C THR A 107 24.40 -5.98 -20.18
N SER A 108 25.38 -5.30 -19.58
CA SER A 108 26.38 -4.50 -20.30
C SER A 108 27.33 -5.33 -21.17
N GLY A 109 27.55 -6.60 -20.83
CA GLY A 109 28.42 -7.52 -21.58
C GLY A 109 27.71 -8.38 -22.63
N GLN A 110 26.41 -8.19 -22.85
CA GLN A 110 25.68 -8.97 -23.85
C GLN A 110 26.10 -8.57 -25.27
N LYS A 111 26.28 -9.58 -26.14
CA LYS A 111 26.66 -9.39 -27.55
C LYS A 111 25.50 -8.92 -28.43
N SER A 112 24.27 -9.16 -28.00
CA SER A 112 23.04 -8.86 -28.71
C SER A 112 21.93 -8.50 -27.73
N PHE A 113 21.05 -7.61 -28.17
CA PHE A 113 19.93 -7.03 -27.46
C PHE A 113 18.67 -7.18 -28.32
N PRO A 114 18.14 -8.41 -28.45
CA PRO A 114 16.97 -8.65 -29.27
C PRO A 114 15.72 -8.07 -28.61
N ILE A 115 14.80 -7.57 -29.43
CA ILE A 115 13.50 -7.08 -28.99
C ILE A 115 12.61 -8.27 -28.58
N ALA A 116 12.13 -8.25 -27.35
CA ALA A 116 11.20 -9.25 -26.83
C ALA A 116 9.74 -8.86 -27.11
N ALA A 117 8.97 -9.80 -27.65
CA ALA A 117 7.51 -9.67 -27.75
C ALA A 117 6.85 -10.06 -26.42
N PRO A 118 5.63 -9.57 -26.14
CA PRO A 118 4.81 -10.07 -25.04
C PRO A 118 4.62 -11.59 -25.13
N LEU A 119 4.74 -12.27 -23.99
CA LEU A 119 4.51 -13.71 -23.85
C LEU A 119 3.01 -14.03 -23.94
N SER A 120 2.17 -13.17 -23.38
CA SER A 120 0.72 -13.33 -23.44
C SER A 120 0.10 -12.61 -24.63
N ARG A 121 -0.99 -13.17 -25.15
CA ARG A 121 -1.79 -12.51 -26.19
C ARG A 121 -2.60 -11.40 -25.54
N TYR A 122 -2.53 -10.20 -26.12
CA TYR A 122 -3.34 -9.07 -25.68
C TYR A 122 -4.84 -9.42 -25.63
N ARG A 123 -5.50 -9.06 -24.52
CA ARG A 123 -6.95 -9.06 -24.37
C ARG A 123 -7.39 -7.71 -23.83
N ALA A 124 -8.34 -7.08 -24.50
CA ALA A 124 -9.01 -5.93 -23.94
C ALA A 124 -9.80 -6.37 -22.69
N CYS A 125 -9.60 -5.68 -21.58
CA CYS A 125 -10.43 -5.84 -20.39
C CYS A 125 -11.62 -4.88 -20.53
N GLY A 126 -12.83 -5.43 -20.60
CA GLY A 126 -14.10 -4.71 -20.71
C GLY A 126 -15.25 -5.61 -20.28
#